data_AF-A0A7W7ZQW2-F1
#
_entry.id   AF-A0A7W7ZQW2-F1
#
_cell.length_a   1.000
_cell.length_b   1.000
_cell.length_c   1.000
_cell.angle_alpha   90.00
_cell.angle_beta   90.00
_cell.angle_gamma   90.00
#
_symmetry.space_group_name_H-M   'P 1'
#
loop_
_entity.id
_entity.type
_entity.pdbx_description
1 polymer ?
#
loop_
_entity_poly.entity_id
_entity_poly.type
_entity_poly.pdbx_seq_one_letter_code
_entity_poly.pdbx_strand_id
1 'polypeptide(L)'
;MKPSIYPFSAIAGQHEMKLALLLAAVDWRISVLLRGDKGAGKTTTARALAALLPQPSPFINLPIGATEDRLLGGLHLERALKGDPALKPGLLSEAHGGVLYVDEVNLLPAHLGDTLLDTASSGVNVIEREGFSASHAAEFVLLGSMNPEEGLLRPQLLDRFALAVNITAPLEPAERQTVVERRIAFDRDPAGFLADWAEIEQQLREQILSARAQLSGVLCSREIPAQISAAVCERGVRSLRADLAAVRASIAYAALTGDVSVQPHHVAAVLPLVLAHRAQERGRPPAPQPPAPQTPPDAPSEASDKDQAQNAGEAQERIFAPREIKTPKVQAKFEDAATRGSSAPALANQPGPVVGTRRSETPVELDLRATLNHAVMETGSLQPRLQDLHERVRQPTTGTRYLFVIDSSGSHAAQERMRLVKGAASSLLTRSFKNGDEAAIIVFRGTAAQVVLEPTRTLPEAITAFEYLPTGGRTPLAHALDLAQNYLTPATVLVLLTDGRANVSLGEGDPWQEALEIASRIKTTALVVDTENSAERLGRPRQLAEVMAAEYVGLENLESSDDMVLALQQFRG
;
A
#
# COMPACT_ATOMS: atom_id res chain seq x y z
N MET A 1 -7.66 2.16 -37.56
CA MET A 1 -6.80 0.99 -37.85
C MET A 1 -6.18 0.53 -36.54
N LYS A 2 -6.20 -0.76 -36.22
CA LYS A 2 -5.39 -1.27 -35.10
C LYS A 2 -3.91 -0.99 -35.43
N PRO A 3 -3.10 -0.48 -34.50
CA PRO A 3 -1.68 -0.25 -34.77
C PRO A 3 -1.00 -1.57 -35.10
N SER A 4 -0.18 -1.59 -36.15
CA SER A 4 0.65 -2.74 -36.49
C SER A 4 1.59 -3.06 -35.33
N ILE A 5 1.64 -4.33 -34.92
CA ILE A 5 2.48 -4.79 -33.81
C ILE A 5 3.86 -5.14 -34.38
N TYR A 6 4.92 -4.74 -33.67
CA TYR A 6 6.28 -5.08 -34.07
C TYR A 6 6.53 -6.58 -33.86
N PRO A 7 7.05 -7.32 -34.86
CA PRO A 7 7.15 -8.77 -34.77
C PRO A 7 8.18 -9.22 -33.74
N PHE A 8 7.88 -10.29 -33.00
CA PHE A 8 8.70 -10.77 -31.88
C PHE A 8 10.06 -11.30 -32.36
N SER A 9 10.07 -11.95 -33.52
CA SER A 9 11.28 -12.47 -34.18
C SER A 9 12.27 -11.36 -34.57
N ALA A 10 11.77 -10.17 -34.90
CA ALA A 10 12.58 -9.03 -35.35
C ALA A 10 13.27 -8.26 -34.21
N ILE A 11 12.92 -8.53 -32.95
CA ILE A 11 13.59 -7.92 -31.79
C ILE A 11 15.07 -8.35 -31.82
N ALA A 12 16.02 -7.42 -31.82
CA ALA A 12 17.43 -7.79 -31.85
C ALA A 12 17.95 -8.09 -30.43
N GLY A 13 18.80 -9.10 -30.30
CA GLY A 13 19.39 -9.50 -29.03
C GLY A 13 18.39 -9.95 -27.97
N GLN A 14 18.67 -9.58 -26.72
CA GLN A 14 17.84 -9.81 -25.53
C GLN A 14 17.38 -11.28 -25.37
N HIS A 15 18.32 -12.21 -25.57
CA HIS A 15 18.05 -13.66 -25.59
C HIS A 15 17.38 -14.16 -24.30
N GLU A 16 17.80 -13.68 -23.13
CA GLU A 16 17.20 -14.04 -21.84
C GLU A 16 15.74 -13.60 -21.73
N MET A 17 15.41 -12.39 -22.21
CA MET A 17 14.03 -11.90 -22.21
C MET A 17 13.18 -12.71 -23.17
N LYS A 18 13.67 -12.98 -24.37
CA LYS A 18 12.94 -13.79 -25.35
C LYS A 18 12.67 -15.19 -24.81
N LEU A 19 13.67 -15.83 -24.22
CA LEU A 19 13.52 -17.14 -23.60
C LEU A 19 12.45 -17.10 -22.50
N ALA A 20 12.56 -16.19 -21.53
CA ALA A 20 11.59 -16.09 -20.44
C ALA A 20 10.14 -15.90 -20.93
N LEU A 21 9.94 -15.06 -21.95
CA LEU A 21 8.62 -14.81 -22.52
C LEU A 21 8.10 -16.02 -23.33
N LEU A 22 8.96 -16.72 -24.06
CA LEU A 22 8.56 -17.95 -24.77
C LEU A 22 8.16 -19.05 -23.80
N LEU A 23 8.89 -19.21 -22.69
CA LEU A 23 8.50 -20.16 -21.63
C LEU A 23 7.14 -19.81 -21.04
N ALA A 24 6.86 -18.53 -20.80
CA ALA A 24 5.58 -18.04 -20.32
C ALA A 24 4.44 -18.22 -21.35
N ALA A 25 4.75 -18.16 -22.65
CA ALA A 25 3.78 -18.48 -23.70
C ALA A 25 3.43 -19.97 -23.78
N VAL A 26 4.38 -20.84 -23.43
CA VAL A 26 4.17 -22.29 -23.35
C VAL A 26 3.37 -22.66 -22.09
N ASP A 27 3.79 -22.19 -20.92
CA ASP A 27 3.09 -22.42 -19.66
C ASP A 27 2.71 -21.09 -19.00
N TRP A 28 1.42 -20.76 -19.02
CA TRP A 28 0.89 -19.48 -18.52
C TRP A 28 1.15 -19.27 -17.02
N ARG A 29 1.40 -20.35 -16.28
CA ARG A 29 1.69 -20.29 -14.84
C ARG A 29 3.10 -19.76 -14.55
N ILE A 30 3.91 -19.55 -15.58
CA ILE A 30 5.24 -18.95 -15.48
C ILE A 30 5.09 -17.43 -15.63
N SER A 31 4.96 -16.74 -14.50
CA SER A 31 4.96 -15.28 -14.44
C SER A 31 6.37 -14.71 -14.65
N VAL A 32 6.48 -13.59 -15.38
CA VAL A 32 7.78 -13.00 -15.76
C VAL A 32 7.88 -11.56 -15.29
N LEU A 33 9.01 -11.23 -14.66
CA LEU A 33 9.35 -9.90 -14.18
C LEU A 33 10.47 -9.28 -15.02
N LEU A 34 10.19 -8.17 -15.69
CA LEU A 34 11.08 -7.43 -16.59
C LEU A 34 11.68 -6.22 -15.88
N ARG A 35 12.91 -6.36 -15.37
CA ARG A 35 13.65 -5.30 -14.64
C ARG A 35 14.56 -4.56 -15.61
N GLY A 36 14.71 -3.24 -15.48
CA GLY A 36 15.58 -2.45 -16.37
C GLY A 36 15.04 -1.07 -16.69
N ASP A 37 15.80 -0.31 -17.47
CA ASP A 37 15.56 1.12 -17.67
C ASP A 37 14.38 1.42 -18.62
N LYS A 38 13.92 2.68 -18.58
CA LYS A 38 12.93 3.19 -19.55
C LYS A 38 13.52 3.15 -20.96
N GLY A 39 12.70 2.76 -21.94
CA GLY A 39 13.12 2.68 -23.35
C GLY A 39 13.76 1.36 -23.79
N ALA A 40 13.89 0.36 -22.91
CA ALA A 40 14.45 -0.94 -23.25
C ALA A 40 13.53 -1.87 -24.10
N GLY A 41 12.36 -1.38 -24.52
CA GLY A 41 11.42 -2.12 -25.39
C GLY A 41 10.50 -3.12 -24.68
N LYS A 42 10.41 -3.10 -23.34
CA LYS A 42 9.65 -4.08 -22.53
C LYS A 42 8.19 -4.25 -22.98
N THR A 43 7.46 -3.15 -23.10
CA THR A 43 6.06 -3.15 -23.52
C THR A 43 5.89 -3.58 -24.98
N THR A 44 6.85 -3.23 -25.84
CA THR A 44 6.85 -3.64 -27.25
C THR A 44 6.97 -5.15 -27.36
N THR A 45 7.91 -5.76 -26.63
CA THR A 45 8.10 -7.21 -26.59
C THR A 45 6.91 -7.92 -25.98
N ALA A 46 6.33 -7.39 -24.90
CA ALA A 46 5.13 -7.96 -24.28
C ALA A 46 3.94 -8.00 -25.24
N ARG A 47 3.74 -6.95 -26.05
CA ARG A 47 2.71 -6.92 -27.09
C ARG A 47 3.02 -7.89 -28.24
N ALA A 48 4.28 -7.98 -28.64
CA ALA A 48 4.73 -8.92 -29.65
C ALA A 48 4.47 -10.38 -29.22
N LEU A 49 4.70 -10.70 -27.94
CA LEU A 49 4.37 -12.01 -27.37
C LEU A 49 2.87 -12.33 -27.49
N ALA A 50 1.99 -11.38 -27.16
CA ALA A 50 0.56 -11.59 -27.26
C ALA A 50 0.11 -11.89 -28.71
N ALA A 51 0.80 -11.32 -29.71
CA ALA A 51 0.54 -11.61 -31.13
C ALA A 51 0.99 -13.03 -31.55
N LEU A 52 1.94 -13.64 -30.83
CA LEU A 52 2.36 -15.03 -31.04
C LEU A 52 1.41 -16.06 -30.42
N LEU A 53 0.67 -15.69 -29.37
CA LEU A 53 -0.27 -16.59 -28.71
C LEU A 53 -1.46 -16.98 -29.62
N PRO A 54 -2.11 -18.13 -29.35
CA PRO A 54 -3.29 -18.56 -30.10
C PRO A 54 -4.41 -17.53 -29.98
N GLN A 55 -4.99 -17.15 -31.11
CA GLN A 55 -6.06 -16.15 -31.13
C GLN A 55 -7.41 -16.78 -30.78
N PRO A 56 -8.28 -16.09 -30.01
CA PRO A 56 -8.10 -14.72 -29.50
C PRO A 56 -7.21 -14.67 -28.24
N SER A 57 -6.13 -13.88 -28.28
CA SER A 57 -5.23 -13.63 -27.14
C SER A 57 -5.28 -12.15 -26.74
N PRO A 58 -6.14 -11.76 -25.78
CA PRO A 58 -6.25 -10.37 -25.36
C PRO A 58 -4.94 -9.87 -24.72
N PHE A 59 -4.54 -8.64 -25.03
CA PHE A 59 -3.45 -7.95 -24.33
C PHE A 59 -4.06 -6.87 -23.45
N ILE A 60 -4.08 -7.10 -22.14
CA ILE A 60 -4.66 -6.20 -21.15
C ILE A 60 -3.52 -5.50 -20.40
N ASN A 61 -3.58 -4.16 -20.33
CA ASN A 61 -2.65 -3.37 -19.53
C ASN A 61 -3.32 -2.91 -18.24
N LEU A 62 -2.74 -3.25 -17.10
CA LEU A 62 -3.21 -2.82 -15.78
C LEU A 62 -2.66 -1.42 -15.45
N PRO A 63 -3.51 -0.39 -15.34
CA PRO A 63 -3.05 0.93 -14.92
C PRO A 63 -2.67 0.93 -13.43
N ILE A 64 -1.68 1.75 -13.06
CA ILE A 64 -1.15 1.88 -11.69
C ILE A 64 -2.24 2.26 -10.67
N GLY A 65 -3.24 3.05 -11.09
CA GLY A 65 -4.39 3.45 -10.28
C GLY A 65 -5.63 2.58 -10.45
N ALA A 66 -5.50 1.32 -10.90
CA ALA A 66 -6.64 0.41 -10.98
C ALA A 66 -7.22 0.17 -9.59
N THR A 67 -8.54 0.32 -9.44
CA THR A 67 -9.25 -0.10 -8.24
C THR A 67 -9.43 -1.62 -8.24
N GLU A 68 -9.61 -2.19 -7.05
CA GLU A 68 -9.88 -3.62 -6.90
C GLU A 68 -11.10 -4.08 -7.72
N ASP A 69 -12.17 -3.28 -7.74
CA ASP A 69 -13.39 -3.51 -8.53
C ASP A 69 -13.14 -3.58 -10.02
N ARG A 70 -12.16 -2.83 -10.52
CA ARG A 70 -11.79 -2.85 -11.94
C ARG A 70 -10.93 -4.06 -12.26
N LEU A 71 -10.07 -4.46 -11.33
CA LEU A 71 -9.20 -5.64 -11.49
C LEU A 71 -10.02 -6.94 -11.44
N LEU A 72 -10.72 -7.17 -10.33
CA LEU A 72 -11.49 -8.38 -10.07
C LEU A 72 -12.82 -8.40 -10.81
N GLY A 73 -13.43 -7.23 -11.00
CA GLY A 73 -14.82 -7.09 -11.39
C GLY A 73 -15.71 -6.78 -10.18
N GLY A 74 -17.02 -6.81 -10.39
CA GLY A 74 -17.99 -6.54 -9.34
C GLY A 74 -19.25 -7.38 -9.52
N LEU A 75 -20.19 -7.27 -8.57
CA LEU A 75 -21.52 -7.87 -8.70
C LEU A 75 -22.50 -6.82 -9.21
N HIS A 76 -23.36 -7.17 -10.16
CA HIS A 76 -24.48 -6.33 -10.55
C HIS A 76 -25.55 -6.35 -9.45
N LEU A 77 -25.44 -5.43 -8.48
CA LEU A 77 -26.32 -5.36 -7.31
C LEU A 77 -27.82 -5.36 -7.69
N GLU A 78 -28.20 -4.62 -8.74
CA GLU A 78 -29.59 -4.56 -9.24
C GLU A 78 -30.12 -5.90 -9.77
N ARG A 79 -29.25 -6.75 -10.32
CA ARG A 79 -29.63 -8.09 -10.80
C ARG A 79 -29.54 -9.13 -9.68
N ALA A 80 -28.54 -9.02 -8.81
CA ALA A 80 -28.43 -9.83 -7.60
C ALA A 80 -29.67 -9.69 -6.69
N LEU A 81 -30.18 -8.47 -6.50
CA LEU A 81 -31.42 -8.20 -5.75
C LEU A 81 -32.68 -8.76 -6.44
N LYS A 82 -32.63 -9.02 -7.75
CA LYS A 82 -33.70 -9.68 -8.53
C LYS A 82 -33.56 -11.21 -8.54
N GLY A 83 -32.59 -11.78 -7.83
CA GLY A 83 -32.32 -13.22 -7.76
C GLY A 83 -31.47 -13.76 -8.92
N ASP A 84 -30.90 -12.90 -9.77
CA ASP A 84 -30.04 -13.26 -10.89
C ASP A 84 -28.66 -12.57 -10.72
N PRO A 85 -27.78 -13.09 -9.85
CA PRO A 85 -26.48 -12.46 -9.60
C PRO A 85 -25.60 -12.51 -10.85
N ALA A 86 -25.57 -11.42 -11.61
CA ALA A 86 -24.69 -11.28 -12.75
C ALA A 86 -23.34 -10.69 -12.32
N LEU A 87 -22.25 -11.34 -12.73
CA LEU A 87 -20.90 -10.82 -12.58
C LEU A 87 -20.66 -9.68 -13.59
N LYS A 88 -20.13 -8.56 -13.10
CA LYS A 88 -19.54 -7.52 -13.93
C LYS A 88 -18.08 -7.92 -14.22
N PRO A 89 -17.69 -8.08 -15.49
CA PRO A 89 -16.34 -8.50 -15.84
C PRO A 89 -15.31 -7.46 -15.38
N GLY A 90 -14.22 -7.96 -14.79
CA GLY A 90 -13.02 -7.18 -14.48
C GLY A 90 -11.89 -7.45 -15.48
N LEU A 91 -10.78 -6.75 -15.31
CA LEU A 91 -9.58 -6.90 -16.15
C LEU A 91 -9.03 -8.34 -16.15
N LEU A 92 -9.16 -9.07 -15.03
CA LEU A 92 -8.73 -10.48 -14.96
C LEU A 92 -9.59 -11.40 -15.83
N SER A 93 -10.88 -11.10 -15.98
CA SER A 93 -11.78 -11.83 -16.88
C SER A 93 -11.46 -11.51 -18.34
N GLU A 94 -11.19 -10.24 -18.64
CA GLU A 94 -10.80 -9.80 -19.98
C GLU A 94 -9.43 -10.34 -20.41
N ALA A 95 -8.53 -10.63 -19.46
CA ALA A 95 -7.20 -11.17 -19.73
C ALA A 95 -7.19 -12.68 -19.99
N HIS A 96 -8.29 -13.39 -19.72
CA HIS A 96 -8.35 -14.84 -19.87
C HIS A 96 -7.97 -15.30 -21.28
N GLY A 97 -7.07 -16.28 -21.38
CA GLY A 97 -6.50 -16.79 -22.63
C GLY A 97 -5.40 -15.90 -23.25
N GLY A 98 -5.07 -14.77 -22.63
CA GLY A 98 -4.17 -13.76 -23.16
C GLY A 98 -3.00 -13.41 -22.25
N VAL A 99 -2.64 -12.13 -22.27
CA VAL A 99 -1.51 -11.54 -21.53
C VAL A 99 -2.02 -10.38 -20.68
N LEU A 100 -1.70 -10.42 -19.39
CA LEU A 100 -1.89 -9.30 -18.48
C LEU A 100 -0.54 -8.64 -18.21
N TYR A 101 -0.38 -7.42 -18.72
CA TYR A 101 0.82 -6.61 -18.52
C TYR A 101 0.58 -5.59 -17.41
N VAL A 102 1.51 -5.51 -16.47
CA VAL A 102 1.52 -4.53 -15.39
C VAL A 102 2.76 -3.67 -15.54
N ASP A 103 2.56 -2.38 -15.80
CA ASP A 103 3.65 -1.42 -15.79
C ASP A 103 3.97 -0.97 -14.37
N GLU A 104 5.26 -0.89 -14.03
CA GLU A 104 5.72 -0.42 -12.72
C GLU A 104 5.05 -1.16 -11.55
N VAL A 105 5.19 -2.49 -11.51
CA VAL A 105 4.61 -3.39 -10.49
C VAL A 105 4.97 -2.95 -9.05
N ASN A 106 6.11 -2.27 -8.87
CA ASN A 106 6.55 -1.70 -7.61
C ASN A 106 5.60 -0.64 -7.05
N LEU A 107 4.78 0.01 -7.89
CA LEU A 107 3.81 1.04 -7.49
C LEU A 107 2.42 0.48 -7.19
N LEU A 108 2.19 -0.82 -7.42
CA LEU A 108 0.89 -1.43 -7.15
C LEU A 108 0.60 -1.52 -5.63
N PRO A 109 -0.66 -1.23 -5.23
CA PRO A 109 -1.14 -1.52 -3.88
C PRO A 109 -0.92 -2.99 -3.49
N ALA A 110 -0.59 -3.24 -2.22
CA ALA A 110 -0.24 -4.58 -1.72
C ALA A 110 -1.31 -5.64 -2.01
N HIS A 111 -2.55 -5.35 -1.62
CA HIS A 111 -3.68 -6.24 -1.80
C HIS A 111 -3.94 -6.60 -3.27
N LEU A 112 -3.75 -5.65 -4.20
CA LEU A 112 -3.91 -5.91 -5.64
C LEU A 112 -2.78 -6.79 -6.17
N GLY A 113 -1.54 -6.53 -5.77
CA GLY A 113 -0.39 -7.35 -6.16
C GLY A 113 -0.54 -8.81 -5.69
N ASP A 114 -1.01 -9.01 -4.46
CA ASP A 114 -1.22 -10.35 -3.91
C ASP A 114 -2.31 -11.11 -4.67
N THR A 115 -3.47 -10.48 -4.85
CA THR A 115 -4.63 -11.08 -5.54
C THR A 115 -4.31 -11.39 -7.01
N LEU A 116 -3.60 -10.50 -7.69
CA LEU A 116 -3.13 -10.68 -9.06
C LEU A 116 -2.23 -11.91 -9.19
N LEU A 117 -1.24 -12.05 -8.31
CA LEU A 117 -0.31 -13.18 -8.33
C LEU A 117 -0.98 -14.49 -7.91
N ASP A 118 -2.01 -14.44 -7.05
CA ASP A 118 -2.76 -15.64 -6.62
C ASP A 118 -3.61 -16.14 -7.79
N THR A 119 -4.27 -15.22 -8.49
CA THR A 119 -5.01 -15.51 -9.71
C THR A 119 -4.09 -16.04 -10.81
N ALA A 120 -2.93 -15.41 -11.03
CA ALA A 120 -1.97 -15.84 -12.05
C ALA A 120 -1.33 -17.21 -11.75
N SER A 121 -1.34 -17.66 -10.50
CA SER A 121 -0.83 -18.99 -10.12
C SER A 121 -1.93 -20.07 -10.17
N SER A 122 -3.15 -19.73 -9.74
CA SER A 122 -4.29 -20.64 -9.65
C SER A 122 -5.07 -20.77 -10.96
N GLY A 123 -5.08 -19.73 -11.79
CA GLY A 123 -5.89 -19.65 -13.01
C GLY A 123 -7.37 -19.37 -12.76
N VAL A 124 -7.77 -19.09 -11.51
CA VAL A 124 -9.15 -18.82 -11.12
C VAL A 124 -9.20 -17.54 -10.32
N ASN A 125 -10.02 -16.60 -10.77
CA ASN A 125 -10.33 -15.40 -10.00
C ASN A 125 -11.55 -15.68 -9.13
N VAL A 126 -11.46 -15.40 -7.82
CA VAL A 126 -12.55 -15.56 -6.86
C VAL A 126 -12.92 -14.18 -6.33
N ILE A 127 -14.21 -13.87 -6.39
CA ILE A 127 -14.78 -12.58 -5.98
C ILE A 127 -15.70 -12.86 -4.79
N GLU A 128 -15.31 -12.38 -3.61
CA GLU A 128 -16.09 -12.52 -2.37
C GLU A 128 -16.52 -11.14 -1.87
N ARG A 129 -17.80 -10.80 -2.06
CA ARG A 129 -18.36 -9.50 -1.65
C ARG A 129 -19.79 -9.60 -1.18
N GLU A 130 -20.12 -8.84 -0.13
CA GLU A 130 -21.50 -8.67 0.37
C GLU A 130 -22.22 -10.01 0.68
N GLY A 131 -21.46 -11.04 1.07
CA GLY A 131 -21.99 -12.38 1.36
C GLY A 131 -22.16 -13.29 0.13
N PHE A 132 -21.75 -12.85 -1.06
CA PHE A 132 -21.73 -13.64 -2.29
C PHE A 132 -20.29 -14.03 -2.66
N SER A 133 -20.10 -15.29 -3.03
CA SER A 133 -18.85 -15.80 -3.60
C SER A 133 -19.11 -16.26 -5.02
N ALA A 134 -18.30 -15.79 -5.96
CA ALA A 134 -18.38 -16.15 -7.36
C ALA A 134 -16.97 -16.28 -7.95
N SER A 135 -16.77 -17.23 -8.85
CA SER A 135 -15.46 -17.49 -9.44
C SER A 135 -15.53 -17.62 -10.96
N HIS A 136 -14.48 -17.20 -11.66
CA HIS A 136 -14.35 -17.40 -13.09
C HIS A 136 -12.93 -17.82 -13.49
N ALA A 137 -12.79 -18.48 -14.64
CA ALA A 137 -11.49 -18.80 -15.20
C ALA A 137 -10.74 -17.53 -15.57
N ALA A 138 -9.45 -17.49 -15.23
CA ALA A 138 -8.55 -16.36 -15.40
C ALA A 138 -7.13 -16.88 -15.68
N GLU A 139 -7.00 -17.85 -16.58
CA GLU A 139 -5.70 -18.30 -17.08
C GLU A 139 -5.12 -17.25 -18.04
N PHE A 140 -4.06 -16.56 -17.63
CA PHE A 140 -3.37 -15.55 -18.43
C PHE A 140 -1.89 -15.54 -18.13
N VAL A 141 -1.08 -15.08 -19.10
CA VAL A 141 0.34 -14.85 -18.89
C VAL A 141 0.54 -13.53 -18.15
N LEU A 142 1.11 -13.56 -16.94
CA LEU A 142 1.41 -12.35 -16.17
C LEU A 142 2.81 -11.82 -16.51
N LEU A 143 2.86 -10.59 -17.03
CA LEU A 143 4.09 -9.85 -17.31
C LEU A 143 4.15 -8.60 -16.45
N GLY A 144 5.14 -8.53 -15.56
CA GLY A 144 5.40 -7.36 -14.74
C GLY A 144 6.61 -6.58 -15.23
N SER A 145 6.53 -5.25 -15.31
CA SER A 145 7.68 -4.39 -15.53
C SER A 145 8.05 -3.66 -14.23
N MET A 146 9.34 -3.37 -14.03
CA MET A 146 9.77 -2.41 -13.00
C MET A 146 11.03 -1.66 -13.42
N ASN A 147 11.18 -0.45 -12.91
CA ASN A 147 12.45 0.28 -12.90
C ASN A 147 13.06 0.19 -11.49
N PRO A 148 14.24 -0.45 -11.30
CA PRO A 148 14.91 -0.51 -10.01
C PRO A 148 15.19 0.86 -9.37
N GLU A 149 15.32 1.92 -10.16
CA GLU A 149 15.57 3.28 -9.65
C GLU A 149 14.34 3.92 -9.00
N GLU A 150 13.13 3.48 -9.36
CA GLU A 150 11.86 4.05 -8.85
C GLU A 150 11.36 3.36 -7.57
N GLY A 151 12.08 2.33 -7.11
CA GLY A 151 11.78 1.63 -5.88
C GLY A 151 11.99 0.12 -5.97
N LEU A 152 12.20 -0.51 -4.82
CA LEU A 152 12.31 -1.97 -4.73
C LEU A 152 10.93 -2.60 -4.56
N LEU A 153 10.68 -3.68 -5.31
CA LEU A 153 9.48 -4.49 -5.09
C LEU A 153 9.60 -5.26 -3.76
N ARG A 154 8.47 -5.41 -3.07
CA ARG A 154 8.40 -6.19 -1.81
C ARG A 154 8.97 -7.61 -2.01
N PRO A 155 9.81 -8.12 -1.10
CA PRO A 155 10.38 -9.47 -1.21
C PRO A 155 9.34 -10.58 -1.41
N GLN A 156 8.18 -10.44 -0.76
CA GLN A 156 7.07 -11.40 -0.86
C GLN A 156 6.46 -11.45 -2.28
N LEU A 157 6.35 -10.31 -2.96
CA LEU A 157 5.86 -10.25 -4.33
C LEU A 157 6.94 -10.68 -5.32
N LEU A 158 8.20 -10.31 -5.08
CA LEU A 158 9.34 -10.75 -5.88
C LEU A 158 9.42 -12.28 -5.94
N ASP A 159 9.36 -12.97 -4.80
CA ASP A 159 9.46 -14.43 -4.74
C ASP A 159 8.30 -15.17 -5.45
N ARG A 160 7.17 -14.50 -5.66
CA ARG A 160 6.00 -15.04 -6.36
C ARG A 160 6.10 -14.95 -7.88
N PHE A 161 7.02 -14.17 -8.43
CA PHE A 161 7.33 -14.21 -9.86
C PHE A 161 8.14 -15.47 -10.17
N ALA A 162 7.77 -16.22 -11.22
CA ALA A 162 8.49 -17.44 -11.56
C ALA A 162 9.90 -17.10 -12.09
N LEU A 163 9.98 -16.16 -13.04
CA LEU A 163 11.20 -15.73 -13.71
C LEU A 163 11.42 -14.23 -13.54
N ALA A 164 12.67 -13.81 -13.46
CA ALA A 164 13.03 -12.41 -13.63
C ALA A 164 14.14 -12.24 -14.66
N VAL A 165 14.06 -11.18 -15.44
CA VAL A 165 15.04 -10.82 -16.45
C VAL A 165 15.51 -9.39 -16.20
N ASN A 166 16.83 -9.21 -16.17
CA ASN A 166 17.45 -7.90 -16.13
C ASN A 166 17.73 -7.45 -17.56
N ILE A 167 16.98 -6.45 -18.02
CA ILE A 167 17.08 -5.90 -19.37
C ILE A 167 18.01 -4.70 -19.28
N THR A 168 19.20 -4.86 -19.82
CA THR A 168 20.15 -3.77 -20.03
C THR A 168 20.04 -3.28 -21.48
N ALA A 169 20.17 -1.97 -21.68
CA ALA A 169 20.31 -1.44 -23.03
C ALA A 169 21.62 -1.98 -23.64
N PRO A 170 21.61 -2.46 -24.89
CA PRO A 170 22.82 -2.96 -25.54
C PRO A 170 23.86 -1.84 -25.62
N LEU A 171 25.08 -2.11 -25.15
CA LEU A 171 26.18 -1.15 -25.19
C LEU A 171 26.99 -1.28 -26.49
N GLU A 172 26.89 -2.41 -27.19
CA GLU A 172 27.62 -2.66 -28.43
C GLU A 172 27.04 -1.83 -29.60
N PRO A 173 27.85 -1.03 -30.31
CA PRO A 173 27.37 -0.18 -31.40
C PRO A 173 26.65 -0.96 -32.52
N ALA A 174 27.14 -2.16 -32.87
CA ALA A 174 26.55 -2.97 -33.95
C ALA A 174 25.14 -3.48 -33.59
N GLU A 175 24.93 -3.89 -32.34
CA GLU A 175 23.62 -4.33 -31.86
C GLU A 175 22.64 -3.14 -31.78
N ARG A 176 23.10 -1.99 -31.27
CA ARG A 176 22.30 -0.75 -31.26
C ARG A 176 21.89 -0.30 -32.66
N GLN A 177 22.83 -0.33 -33.62
CA GLN A 177 22.56 -0.01 -35.01
C GLN A 177 21.46 -0.93 -35.56
N THR A 178 21.56 -2.24 -35.33
CA THR A 178 20.57 -3.22 -35.77
C THR A 178 19.17 -2.91 -35.20
N VAL A 179 19.08 -2.58 -33.90
CA VAL A 179 17.80 -2.21 -33.26
C VAL A 179 17.19 -0.97 -33.93
N VAL A 180 18.00 0.07 -34.14
CA VAL A 180 17.55 1.35 -34.72
C VAL A 180 17.14 1.17 -36.19
N GLU A 181 17.94 0.47 -36.99
CA GLU A 181 17.66 0.20 -38.40
C GLU A 181 16.36 -0.58 -38.59
N ARG A 182 16.16 -1.66 -37.81
CA ARG A 182 14.93 -2.45 -37.88
C ARG A 182 13.71 -1.63 -37.44
N ARG A 183 13.86 -0.77 -36.43
CA ARG A 183 12.78 0.10 -35.99
C ARG A 183 12.39 1.13 -37.06
N ILE A 184 13.38 1.78 -37.68
CA ILE A 184 13.15 2.73 -38.78
C ILE A 184 12.51 2.03 -39.98
N ALA A 185 12.95 0.82 -40.33
CA ALA A 185 12.37 0.03 -41.41
C ALA A 185 10.89 -0.27 -41.15
N PHE A 186 10.55 -0.71 -39.93
CA PHE A 186 9.17 -0.93 -39.53
C PHE A 186 8.32 0.34 -39.54
N ASP A 187 8.84 1.47 -39.05
CA ASP A 187 8.11 2.74 -39.02
C ASP A 187 7.87 3.30 -40.44
N ARG A 188 8.77 3.02 -41.39
CA ARG A 188 8.67 3.45 -42.79
C ARG A 188 7.69 2.61 -43.62
N ASP A 189 7.75 1.29 -43.48
CA ASP A 189 6.83 0.36 -44.16
C ASP A 189 6.48 -0.82 -43.24
N PRO A 190 5.45 -0.66 -42.38
CA PRO A 190 5.04 -1.72 -41.47
C PRO A 190 4.57 -2.98 -42.19
N ALA A 191 3.95 -2.85 -43.38
CA ALA A 191 3.36 -3.98 -44.09
C ALA A 191 4.44 -4.82 -44.78
N GLY A 192 5.38 -4.19 -45.46
CA GLY A 192 6.55 -4.87 -46.04
C GLY A 192 7.40 -5.54 -44.97
N PHE A 193 7.68 -4.84 -43.86
CA PHE A 193 8.44 -5.41 -42.75
C PHE A 193 7.75 -6.62 -42.13
N LEU A 194 6.43 -6.59 -41.93
CA LEU A 194 5.70 -7.76 -41.42
C LEU A 194 5.76 -8.93 -42.40
N ALA A 195 5.73 -8.69 -43.71
CA ALA A 195 5.85 -9.73 -44.72
C ALA A 195 7.24 -10.40 -44.68
N ASP A 196 8.31 -9.62 -44.50
CA ASP A 196 9.68 -10.13 -44.41
C ASP A 196 9.90 -11.06 -43.21
N TRP A 197 9.19 -10.82 -42.11
CA TRP A 197 9.31 -11.60 -40.87
C TRP A 197 8.20 -12.63 -40.66
N ALA A 198 7.21 -12.69 -41.56
CA ALA A 198 6.02 -13.52 -41.41
C ALA A 198 6.34 -15.02 -41.29
N GLU A 199 7.29 -15.52 -42.09
CA GLU A 199 7.68 -16.92 -42.07
C GLU A 199 8.28 -17.33 -40.72
N ILE A 200 9.23 -16.52 -40.21
CA ILE A 200 9.89 -16.78 -38.92
C ILE A 200 8.90 -16.64 -37.75
N GLU A 201 8.00 -15.65 -37.79
CA GLU A 201 6.93 -15.54 -36.78
C GLU A 201 5.98 -16.74 -36.80
N GLN A 202 5.62 -17.21 -37.99
CA GLN A 202 4.71 -18.35 -38.12
C GLN A 202 5.36 -19.65 -37.62
N GLN A 203 6.64 -19.89 -37.93
CA GLN A 203 7.40 -21.00 -37.38
C GLN A 203 7.45 -20.95 -35.85
N LEU A 204 7.70 -19.77 -35.28
CA LEU A 204 7.72 -19.59 -33.82
C LEU A 204 6.35 -19.82 -33.19
N ARG A 205 5.27 -19.37 -33.83
CA ARG A 205 3.89 -19.64 -33.39
C ARG A 205 3.59 -21.14 -33.39
N GLU A 206 3.95 -21.85 -34.46
CA GLU A 206 3.76 -23.30 -34.57
C GLU A 206 4.56 -24.05 -33.51
N GLN A 207 5.80 -23.60 -33.23
CA GLN A 207 6.62 -24.14 -32.16
C GLN A 207 5.95 -23.98 -30.79
N ILE A 208 5.42 -22.78 -30.48
CA ILE A 208 4.67 -22.53 -29.22
C ILE A 208 3.43 -23.42 -29.15
N LEU A 209 2.66 -23.54 -30.23
CA LEU A 209 1.45 -24.39 -30.27
C LEU A 209 1.78 -25.86 -30.02
N SER A 210 2.82 -26.38 -30.67
CA SER A 210 3.29 -27.75 -30.47
C SER A 210 3.76 -27.97 -29.02
N ALA A 211 4.55 -27.03 -28.49
CA ALA A 211 5.04 -27.10 -27.12
C ALA A 211 3.90 -27.10 -26.09
N ARG A 212 2.88 -26.25 -26.27
CA ARG A 212 1.68 -26.22 -25.41
C ARG A 212 0.92 -27.54 -25.43
N ALA A 213 0.78 -28.15 -26.60
CA ALA A 213 0.10 -29.44 -26.74
C ALA A 213 0.89 -30.60 -26.10
N GLN A 214 2.22 -30.53 -26.12
CA GLN A 214 3.10 -31.59 -25.59
C GLN A 214 3.44 -31.41 -24.10
N LEU A 215 3.15 -30.24 -23.50
CA LEU A 215 3.57 -29.87 -22.15
C LEU A 215 3.24 -30.92 -21.08
N SER A 216 2.05 -31.52 -21.14
CA SER A 216 1.63 -32.56 -20.18
C SER A 216 2.30 -33.92 -20.40
N GLY A 217 2.90 -34.14 -21.57
CA GLY A 217 3.58 -35.38 -21.95
C GLY A 217 5.08 -35.39 -21.69
N VAL A 218 5.69 -34.24 -21.38
CA VAL A 218 7.13 -34.14 -21.09
C VAL A 218 7.46 -34.84 -19.77
N LEU A 219 8.37 -35.81 -19.82
CA LEU A 219 8.79 -36.57 -18.65
C LEU A 219 9.84 -35.80 -17.85
N CYS A 220 9.59 -35.64 -16.54
CA CYS A 220 10.57 -35.10 -15.60
C CYS A 220 11.05 -36.24 -14.68
N SER A 221 12.28 -36.70 -14.86
CA SER A 221 12.87 -37.75 -14.02
C SER A 221 13.06 -37.24 -12.59
N ARG A 222 13.11 -38.16 -11.60
CA ARG A 222 13.33 -37.77 -10.19
C ARG A 222 14.68 -37.10 -9.94
N GLU A 223 15.64 -37.28 -10.83
CA GLU A 223 16.97 -36.69 -10.76
C GLU A 223 16.93 -35.17 -11.01
N ILE A 224 16.03 -34.69 -11.88
CA ILE A 224 15.94 -33.28 -12.25
C ILE A 224 15.51 -32.39 -11.08
N PRO A 225 14.41 -32.68 -10.34
CA PRO A 225 14.08 -31.94 -9.13
C PRO A 225 15.19 -31.99 -8.08
N ALA A 226 15.87 -33.13 -7.93
CA ALA A 226 16.97 -33.25 -6.98
C ALA A 226 18.15 -32.33 -7.35
N GLN A 227 18.51 -32.28 -8.65
CA GLN A 227 19.52 -31.36 -9.18
C GLN A 227 19.12 -29.90 -8.99
N ILE A 228 17.86 -29.55 -9.27
CA ILE A 228 17.32 -28.20 -9.06
C ILE A 228 17.40 -27.82 -7.59
N SER A 229 16.90 -28.66 -6.68
CA SER A 229 16.92 -28.37 -5.25
C SER A 229 18.32 -28.23 -4.71
N ALA A 230 19.28 -29.05 -5.18
CA ALA A 230 20.68 -28.88 -4.81
C ALA A 230 21.21 -27.51 -5.25
N ALA A 231 20.97 -27.11 -6.51
CA ALA A 231 21.44 -25.83 -7.02
C ALA A 231 20.74 -24.62 -6.36
N VAL A 232 19.46 -24.73 -6.00
CA VAL A 232 18.70 -23.71 -5.25
C VAL A 232 19.26 -23.58 -3.83
N CYS A 233 19.51 -24.70 -3.14
CA CYS A 233 20.12 -24.73 -1.81
C CYS A 233 21.53 -24.13 -1.78
N GLU A 234 22.36 -24.46 -2.77
CA GLU A 234 23.72 -23.91 -2.90
C GLU A 234 23.72 -22.38 -3.01
N ARG A 235 22.68 -21.79 -3.61
CA ARG A 235 22.52 -20.33 -3.70
C ARG A 235 21.84 -19.71 -2.47
N GLY A 236 21.50 -20.50 -1.46
CA GLY A 236 20.93 -20.03 -0.20
C GLY A 236 19.47 -19.58 -0.27
N VAL A 237 18.75 -19.94 -1.33
CA VAL A 237 17.33 -19.59 -1.50
C VAL A 237 16.48 -20.53 -0.65
N ARG A 238 15.64 -19.96 0.22
CA ARG A 238 14.83 -20.73 1.18
C ARG A 238 13.42 -21.08 0.66
N SER A 239 13.02 -20.52 -0.47
CA SER A 239 11.67 -20.67 -1.02
C SER A 239 11.56 -21.88 -1.96
N LEU A 240 10.64 -22.80 -1.65
CA LEU A 240 10.24 -23.91 -2.53
C LEU A 240 9.60 -23.45 -3.84
N ARG A 241 9.22 -22.17 -3.94
CA ARG A 241 8.72 -21.60 -5.20
C ARG A 241 9.82 -21.56 -6.26
N ALA A 242 11.08 -21.41 -5.86
CA ALA A 242 12.21 -21.46 -6.78
C ALA A 242 12.30 -22.84 -7.45
N ASP A 243 12.16 -23.93 -6.68
CA ASP A 243 12.16 -25.30 -7.18
C ASP A 243 11.01 -25.54 -8.16
N LEU A 244 9.78 -25.17 -7.77
CA LEU A 244 8.60 -25.33 -8.61
C LEU A 244 8.70 -24.51 -9.90
N ALA A 245 9.18 -23.27 -9.82
CA ALA A 245 9.39 -22.41 -10.98
C ALA A 245 10.46 -23.00 -11.92
N ALA A 246 11.59 -23.48 -11.38
CA ALA A 246 12.65 -24.11 -12.17
C ALA A 246 12.19 -25.41 -12.85
N VAL A 247 11.44 -26.26 -12.15
CA VAL A 247 10.89 -27.48 -12.74
C VAL A 247 9.91 -27.14 -13.87
N ARG A 248 8.95 -26.23 -13.63
CA ARG A 248 7.98 -25.81 -14.66
C ARG A 248 8.68 -25.18 -15.86
N ALA A 249 9.63 -24.27 -15.63
CA ALA A 249 10.40 -23.64 -16.69
C ALA A 249 11.24 -24.65 -17.48
N SER A 250 11.82 -25.66 -16.83
CA SER A 250 12.59 -26.71 -17.50
C SER A 250 11.70 -27.62 -18.35
N ILE A 251 10.49 -27.94 -17.87
CA ILE A 251 9.48 -28.69 -18.63
C ILE A 251 9.00 -27.88 -19.83
N ALA A 252 8.68 -26.60 -19.64
CA ALA A 252 8.27 -25.70 -20.71
C ALA A 252 9.39 -25.53 -21.76
N TYR A 253 10.65 -25.48 -21.32
CA TYR A 253 11.78 -25.37 -22.23
C TYR A 253 12.01 -26.64 -23.04
N ALA A 254 11.92 -27.82 -22.40
CA ALA A 254 11.96 -29.10 -23.09
C ALA A 254 10.83 -29.23 -24.13
N ALA A 255 9.61 -28.82 -23.77
CA ALA A 255 8.49 -28.79 -24.71
C ALA A 255 8.76 -27.84 -25.89
N LEU A 256 9.38 -26.68 -25.63
CA LEU A 256 9.73 -25.70 -26.65
C LEU A 256 10.81 -26.21 -27.60
N THR A 257 11.80 -26.96 -27.11
CA THR A 257 12.85 -27.59 -27.95
C THR A 257 12.38 -28.87 -28.65
N GLY A 258 11.21 -29.40 -28.29
CA GLY A 258 10.63 -30.62 -28.84
C GLY A 258 11.13 -31.91 -28.16
N ASP A 259 11.74 -31.79 -26.98
CA ASP A 259 12.24 -32.91 -26.20
C ASP A 259 11.15 -33.59 -25.37
N VAL A 260 11.12 -34.93 -25.40
CA VAL A 260 10.15 -35.75 -24.65
C VAL A 260 10.45 -35.82 -23.14
N SER A 261 11.64 -35.37 -22.72
CA SER A 261 12.06 -35.42 -21.32
C SER A 261 12.97 -34.27 -20.95
N VAL A 262 12.92 -33.84 -19.69
CA VAL A 262 13.76 -32.76 -19.19
C VAL A 262 15.21 -33.22 -19.07
N GLN A 263 16.11 -32.51 -19.74
CA GLN A 263 17.55 -32.75 -19.72
C GLN A 263 18.28 -31.73 -18.83
N PRO A 264 19.49 -32.03 -18.33
CA PRO A 264 20.26 -31.10 -17.48
C PRO A 264 20.55 -29.74 -18.14
N HIS A 265 20.71 -29.70 -19.46
CA HIS A 265 20.93 -28.46 -20.19
C HIS A 265 19.70 -27.54 -20.19
N HIS A 266 18.49 -28.10 -20.07
CA HIS A 266 17.28 -27.29 -19.90
C HIS A 266 17.29 -26.56 -18.57
N VAL A 267 17.65 -27.28 -17.50
CA VAL A 267 17.81 -26.72 -16.15
C VAL A 267 18.85 -25.60 -16.16
N ALA A 268 20.01 -25.85 -16.78
CA ALA A 268 21.08 -24.86 -16.85
C ALA A 268 20.66 -23.55 -17.55
N ALA A 269 19.80 -23.63 -18.57
CA ALA A 269 19.30 -22.46 -19.31
C ALA A 269 18.30 -21.63 -18.49
N VAL A 270 17.42 -22.26 -17.72
CA VAL A 270 16.33 -21.57 -17.01
C VAL A 270 16.72 -21.13 -15.60
N LEU A 271 17.65 -21.82 -14.94
CA LEU A 271 18.01 -21.57 -13.55
C LEU A 271 18.53 -20.14 -13.29
N PRO A 272 19.32 -19.50 -14.18
CA PRO A 272 19.69 -18.09 -14.03
C PRO A 272 18.47 -17.16 -13.96
N LEU A 273 17.45 -17.39 -14.80
CA LEU A 273 16.22 -16.58 -14.86
C LEU A 273 15.36 -16.75 -13.60
N VAL A 274 15.30 -17.97 -13.07
CA VAL A 274 14.56 -18.29 -11.83
C VAL A 274 15.21 -17.63 -10.61
N LEU A 275 16.54 -17.62 -10.57
CA LEU A 275 17.29 -17.16 -9.39
C LEU A 275 17.66 -15.67 -9.44
N ALA A 276 17.49 -14.99 -10.58
CA ALA A 276 17.89 -13.59 -10.78
C ALA A 276 17.32 -12.61 -9.74
N HIS A 277 16.10 -12.84 -9.24
CA HIS A 277 15.45 -12.00 -8.22
C HIS A 277 15.46 -12.63 -6.81
N ARG A 278 15.94 -13.87 -6.67
CA ARG A 278 15.97 -14.63 -5.41
C ARG A 278 17.36 -14.69 -4.76
N ALA A 279 18.42 -14.54 -5.56
CA ALA A 279 19.80 -14.62 -5.10
C ALA A 279 20.27 -13.43 -4.23
N GLN A 280 19.48 -12.36 -4.12
CA GLN A 280 19.78 -11.21 -3.25
C GLN A 280 19.46 -11.46 -1.76
N GLU A 281 18.90 -12.61 -1.37
CA GLU A 281 18.73 -13.03 0.04
C GLU A 281 20.05 -13.42 0.75
N ARG A 282 21.19 -12.84 0.37
CA ARG A 282 22.40 -12.90 1.20
C ARG A 282 22.23 -11.93 2.37
N GLY A 283 21.87 -12.44 3.54
CA GLY A 283 22.24 -11.79 4.81
C GLY A 283 21.12 -11.40 5.80
N ARG A 284 19.91 -11.96 5.73
CA ARG A 284 18.99 -11.87 6.89
C ARG A 284 18.95 -13.21 7.64
N PRO A 285 19.49 -13.30 8.87
CA PRO A 285 19.22 -14.45 9.72
C PRO A 285 17.70 -14.59 9.92
N PRO A 286 17.16 -15.82 10.01
CA PRO A 286 15.79 -15.98 10.49
C PRO A 286 15.69 -15.35 11.87
N ALA A 287 14.62 -14.60 12.14
CA ALA A 287 14.38 -14.06 13.48
C ALA A 287 14.41 -15.23 14.49
N PRO A 288 15.20 -15.15 15.58
CA PRO A 288 15.28 -16.24 16.53
C PRO A 288 13.90 -16.46 17.16
N GLN A 289 13.43 -17.70 17.11
CA GLN A 289 12.22 -18.11 17.80
C GLN A 289 12.47 -18.03 19.32
N PRO A 290 11.54 -17.51 20.13
CA PRO A 290 11.74 -17.39 21.56
C PRO A 290 11.90 -18.79 22.19
N PRO A 291 12.94 -19.03 23.01
CA PRO A 291 13.05 -20.29 23.74
C PRO A 291 11.95 -20.39 24.80
N ALA A 292 11.45 -21.61 25.00
CA ALA A 292 10.35 -21.90 25.91
C ALA A 292 10.70 -21.53 27.36
N PRO A 293 9.74 -21.03 28.17
CA PRO A 293 10.04 -20.49 29.50
C PRO A 293 10.43 -21.61 30.47
N GLN A 294 11.64 -21.52 31.03
CA GLN A 294 12.02 -22.29 32.22
C GLN A 294 11.86 -21.41 33.45
N THR A 295 11.12 -21.92 34.44
CA THR A 295 10.80 -21.25 35.72
C THR A 295 12.05 -20.92 36.54
N PRO A 296 12.20 -19.69 37.07
CA PRO A 296 13.33 -19.35 37.94
C PRO A 296 13.09 -19.75 39.41
N PRO A 297 14.12 -20.13 40.17
CA PRO A 297 14.09 -20.23 41.63
C PRO A 297 14.45 -18.90 42.31
N ASP A 298 13.96 -18.73 43.55
CA ASP A 298 14.02 -17.56 44.42
C ASP A 298 15.44 -17.05 44.78
N ALA A 299 15.56 -15.76 45.10
CA ALA A 299 16.77 -15.07 45.61
C ALA A 299 16.54 -14.55 47.07
N PRO A 300 17.48 -13.86 47.77
CA PRO A 300 18.95 -13.70 47.65
C PRO A 300 19.73 -13.78 49.02
N SER A 301 21.07 -13.72 49.03
CA SER A 301 21.86 -13.17 50.18
C SER A 301 23.28 -12.68 49.85
N GLU A 302 23.75 -11.74 50.67
CA GLU A 302 24.83 -10.73 50.63
C GLU A 302 26.34 -11.12 50.55
N ALA A 303 27.16 -10.12 50.16
CA ALA A 303 28.40 -9.59 50.80
C ALA A 303 29.80 -9.74 50.13
N SER A 304 30.51 -8.59 50.15
CA SER A 304 31.97 -8.34 50.31
C SER A 304 32.85 -8.03 49.07
N ASP A 305 34.02 -7.44 49.35
CA ASP A 305 34.60 -6.21 48.79
C ASP A 305 36.06 -6.41 48.33
N LYS A 306 36.55 -5.54 47.42
CA LYS A 306 37.96 -5.14 47.10
C LYS A 306 38.65 -5.48 45.75
N ASP A 307 39.07 -4.35 45.14
CA ASP A 307 40.35 -4.00 44.49
C ASP A 307 40.68 -4.28 43.00
N GLN A 308 40.94 -3.13 42.34
CA GLN A 308 41.91 -2.79 41.28
C GLN A 308 41.55 -2.80 39.79
N ALA A 309 42.07 -1.75 39.15
CA ALA A 309 41.69 -1.13 37.90
C ALA A 309 42.46 -1.65 36.69
N GLN A 310 41.84 -1.60 35.49
CA GLN A 310 42.48 -1.30 34.20
C GLN A 310 41.45 -1.05 33.08
N ASN A 311 41.93 -0.37 32.04
CA ASN A 311 41.22 0.43 31.03
C ASN A 311 40.24 -0.27 30.06
N ALA A 312 39.27 0.54 29.62
CA ALA A 312 38.68 0.70 28.28
C ALA A 312 37.89 -0.44 27.60
N GLY A 313 36.64 -0.12 27.27
CA GLY A 313 35.88 -0.72 26.16
C GLY A 313 34.57 -1.40 26.58
N GLU A 314 33.49 -1.05 25.87
CA GLU A 314 32.18 -1.74 25.81
C GLU A 314 31.11 -1.33 26.86
N ALA A 315 30.23 -0.43 26.43
CA ALA A 315 28.93 -0.18 27.07
C ALA A 315 27.99 -1.34 26.72
N GLN A 316 27.90 -2.30 27.63
CA GLN A 316 26.92 -3.39 27.62
C GLN A 316 25.53 -2.84 27.97
N GLU A 317 24.58 -2.97 27.04
CA GLU A 317 23.16 -2.76 27.29
C GLU A 317 22.64 -3.80 28.29
N ARG A 318 22.24 -3.33 29.48
CA ARG A 318 21.51 -4.14 30.46
C ARG A 318 20.02 -4.08 30.14
N ILE A 319 19.48 -5.21 29.67
CA ILE A 319 18.05 -5.41 29.44
C ILE A 319 17.37 -5.63 30.80
N PHE A 320 16.49 -4.71 31.20
CA PHE A 320 15.59 -4.88 32.33
C PHE A 320 14.41 -5.79 31.93
N ALA A 321 14.03 -6.72 32.81
CA ALA A 321 12.83 -7.54 32.62
C ALA A 321 11.55 -6.72 32.92
N PRO A 322 10.45 -6.94 32.18
CA PRO A 322 9.18 -6.28 32.45
C PRO A 322 8.59 -6.82 33.77
N ARG A 323 8.32 -5.91 34.72
CA ARG A 323 7.49 -6.22 35.89
C ARG A 323 6.02 -6.11 35.49
N GLU A 324 5.23 -7.14 35.80
CA GLU A 324 3.76 -7.02 35.80
C GLU A 324 3.34 -5.92 36.76
N ILE A 325 2.70 -4.88 36.22
CA ILE A 325 2.00 -3.87 37.00
C ILE A 325 0.52 -4.26 37.00
N LYS A 326 0.01 -4.58 38.19
CA LYS A 326 -1.43 -4.73 38.45
C LYS A 326 -2.13 -3.42 38.11
N THR A 327 -3.07 -3.47 37.17
CA THR A 327 -3.95 -2.34 36.85
C THR A 327 -4.89 -2.08 38.02
N PRO A 328 -4.93 -0.85 38.58
CA PRO A 328 -6.02 -0.46 39.46
C PRO A 328 -7.25 -0.19 38.59
N LYS A 329 -8.38 -0.82 38.92
CA LYS A 329 -9.69 -0.41 38.43
C LYS A 329 -10.02 0.95 39.05
N VAL A 330 -9.98 2.02 38.26
CA VAL A 330 -10.50 3.32 38.68
C VAL A 330 -11.90 3.48 38.09
N GLN A 331 -12.89 3.46 38.98
CA GLN A 331 -14.22 4.00 38.73
C GLN A 331 -14.12 5.52 38.85
N ALA A 332 -14.52 6.27 37.82
CA ALA A 332 -14.70 7.72 37.93
C ALA A 332 -16.15 8.08 37.55
N LYS A 333 -16.77 8.86 38.44
CA LYS A 333 -18.11 9.43 38.34
C LYS A 333 -18.06 10.69 37.47
N PHE A 334 -19.05 10.88 36.62
CA PHE A 334 -19.23 12.09 35.83
C PHE A 334 -19.98 13.16 36.63
N GLU A 335 -19.47 14.40 36.59
CA GLU A 335 -20.25 15.60 36.87
C GLU A 335 -20.42 16.38 35.56
N ASP A 336 -21.67 16.74 35.28
CA ASP A 336 -22.14 17.44 34.08
C ASP A 336 -21.55 18.85 33.97
N ALA A 337 -20.97 19.16 32.81
CA ALA A 337 -20.75 20.53 32.36
C ALA A 337 -21.55 20.80 31.08
N ALA A 338 -22.85 21.03 31.26
CA ALA A 338 -23.68 21.68 30.25
C ALA A 338 -23.39 23.20 30.23
N THR A 339 -23.43 23.79 29.03
CA THR A 339 -23.74 25.18 28.64
C THR A 339 -22.64 26.05 27.99
N ARG A 340 -23.10 26.82 26.98
CA ARG A 340 -22.48 27.87 26.15
C ARG A 340 -21.69 27.37 24.93
N GLY A 341 -22.00 27.70 23.67
CA GLY A 341 -23.04 28.55 23.09
C GLY A 341 -22.98 28.43 21.56
N SER A 342 -24.08 28.75 20.92
CA SER A 342 -24.44 28.56 19.51
C SER A 342 -23.55 29.25 18.48
N SER A 343 -23.36 28.60 17.32
CA SER A 343 -23.77 29.04 15.96
C SER A 343 -22.78 28.59 14.87
N ALA A 344 -23.10 27.54 14.12
CA ALA A 344 -22.73 27.38 12.71
C ALA A 344 -23.54 26.22 12.11
N PRO A 345 -24.08 26.35 10.88
CA PRO A 345 -25.08 25.44 10.34
C PRO A 345 -24.44 24.10 9.97
N ALA A 346 -25.01 23.02 10.50
CA ALA A 346 -24.65 21.66 10.13
C ALA A 346 -25.14 21.38 8.70
N LEU A 347 -24.20 21.19 7.77
CA LEU A 347 -24.48 20.55 6.49
C LEU A 347 -24.61 19.03 6.74
N ALA A 348 -25.84 18.57 6.50
CA ALA A 348 -26.33 17.20 6.35
C ALA A 348 -25.36 16.22 5.66
N ASN A 349 -25.44 14.89 5.82
CA ASN A 349 -26.20 14.00 6.69
C ASN A 349 -25.64 12.59 6.46
N GLN A 350 -25.11 11.94 7.49
CA GLN A 350 -25.28 10.49 7.63
C GLN A 350 -26.01 10.27 8.95
N PRO A 351 -27.25 9.75 8.94
CA PRO A 351 -28.00 9.58 10.17
C PRO A 351 -27.38 8.44 10.98
N GLY A 352 -26.89 8.74 12.20
CA GLY A 352 -26.37 7.75 13.15
C GLY A 352 -27.39 6.66 13.51
N PRO A 353 -27.05 5.66 14.33
CA PRO A 353 -27.96 4.56 14.65
C PRO A 353 -29.28 5.07 15.23
N VAL A 354 -30.37 4.37 14.89
CA VAL A 354 -31.71 4.65 15.45
C VAL A 354 -31.71 4.20 16.89
N VAL A 355 -31.74 5.17 17.79
CA VAL A 355 -31.71 4.96 19.25
C VAL A 355 -33.10 4.90 19.85
N GLY A 356 -34.15 5.25 19.10
CA GLY A 356 -35.52 5.13 19.56
C GLY A 356 -36.53 5.56 18.52
N THR A 357 -37.79 5.59 18.94
CA THR A 357 -38.91 6.14 18.17
C THR A 357 -39.64 7.18 19.00
N ARG A 358 -40.19 8.20 18.34
CA ARG A 358 -40.92 9.31 18.96
C ARG A 358 -42.19 9.57 18.15
N ARG A 359 -43.31 9.88 18.81
CA ARG A 359 -44.53 10.32 18.09
C ARG A 359 -44.27 11.64 17.36
N SER A 360 -44.69 11.72 16.12
CA SER A 360 -44.61 12.92 15.30
C SER A 360 -45.67 12.88 14.21
N GLU A 361 -46.53 13.88 14.15
CA GLU A 361 -47.56 14.00 13.10
C GLU A 361 -46.95 14.37 11.72
N THR A 362 -45.69 14.80 11.72
CA THR A 362 -44.90 15.13 10.53
C THR A 362 -43.51 14.49 10.60
N PRO A 363 -43.39 13.16 10.47
CA PRO A 363 -42.11 12.45 10.63
C PRO A 363 -41.19 12.70 9.43
N VAL A 364 -39.93 13.05 9.69
CA VAL A 364 -38.90 13.17 8.63
C VAL A 364 -38.45 11.79 8.15
N GLU A 365 -38.30 10.84 9.09
CA GLU A 365 -38.05 9.41 8.81
C GLU A 365 -39.08 8.55 9.57
N LEU A 366 -40.10 8.06 8.86
CA LEU A 366 -41.21 7.29 9.44
C LEU A 366 -40.76 5.89 9.91
N ASP A 367 -41.07 5.53 11.15
CA ASP A 367 -41.00 4.15 11.64
C ASP A 367 -42.34 3.44 11.41
N LEU A 368 -42.41 2.67 10.32
CA LEU A 368 -43.61 1.95 9.91
C LEU A 368 -44.09 0.96 10.98
N ARG A 369 -43.18 0.28 11.68
CA ARG A 369 -43.54 -0.78 12.62
C ARG A 369 -44.09 -0.18 13.91
N ALA A 370 -43.44 0.85 14.44
CA ALA A 370 -43.95 1.56 15.62
C ALA A 370 -45.30 2.24 15.33
N THR A 371 -45.44 2.84 14.15
CA THR A 371 -46.68 3.49 13.70
C THR A 371 -47.85 2.51 13.59
N LEU A 372 -47.64 1.36 12.94
CA LEU A 372 -48.69 0.35 12.77
C LEU A 372 -49.05 -0.32 14.09
N ASN A 373 -48.06 -0.65 14.92
CA ASN A 373 -48.31 -1.21 16.25
C ASN A 373 -49.15 -0.25 17.11
N HIS A 374 -48.87 1.04 17.03
CA HIS A 374 -49.63 2.07 17.73
C HIS A 374 -51.08 2.14 17.24
N ALA A 375 -51.28 2.22 15.93
CA ALA A 375 -52.62 2.28 15.34
C ALA A 375 -53.49 1.07 15.73
N VAL A 376 -52.90 -0.13 15.71
CA VAL A 376 -53.59 -1.36 16.11
C VAL A 376 -53.89 -1.37 17.61
N MET A 377 -52.95 -0.95 18.46
CA MET A 377 -53.17 -0.92 19.92
C MET A 377 -54.23 0.10 20.33
N GLU A 378 -54.31 1.25 19.65
CA GLU A 378 -55.18 2.34 20.08
C GLU A 378 -56.57 2.30 19.40
N THR A 379 -56.66 1.82 18.16
CA THR A 379 -57.93 1.81 17.39
C THR A 379 -58.38 0.43 16.93
N GLY A 380 -57.55 -0.61 17.07
CA GLY A 380 -57.82 -1.94 16.53
C GLY A 380 -57.77 -2.02 15.00
N SER A 381 -57.32 -0.96 14.32
CA SER A 381 -57.28 -0.86 12.86
C SER A 381 -55.85 -0.81 12.34
N LEU A 382 -55.64 -1.38 11.15
CA LEU A 382 -54.38 -1.29 10.39
C LEU A 382 -54.29 0.00 9.56
N GLN A 383 -55.25 0.92 9.70
CA GLN A 383 -55.21 2.24 9.07
C GLN A 383 -54.73 3.29 10.08
N PRO A 384 -53.43 3.65 10.09
CA PRO A 384 -52.89 4.63 11.02
C PRO A 384 -53.42 6.03 10.72
N ARG A 385 -53.81 6.76 11.77
CA ARG A 385 -54.14 8.20 11.71
C ARG A 385 -52.84 9.00 11.83
N LEU A 386 -52.89 10.30 11.53
CA LEU A 386 -51.74 11.22 11.71
C LEU A 386 -51.16 11.17 13.14
N GLN A 387 -52.02 10.92 14.12
CA GLN A 387 -51.68 10.84 15.55
C GLN A 387 -50.91 9.56 15.91
N ASP A 388 -50.98 8.54 15.06
CA ASP A 388 -50.35 7.24 15.26
C ASP A 388 -48.92 7.20 14.70
N LEU A 389 -48.51 8.24 13.96
CA LEU A 389 -47.21 8.30 13.29
C LEU A 389 -46.04 8.41 14.28
N HIS A 390 -45.03 7.56 14.07
CA HIS A 390 -43.79 7.55 14.83
C HIS A 390 -42.59 7.83 13.91
N GLU A 391 -41.70 8.69 14.36
CA GLU A 391 -40.44 9.06 13.73
C GLU A 391 -39.28 8.27 14.36
N ARG A 392 -38.32 7.85 13.54
CA ARG A 392 -37.06 7.26 14.01
C ARG A 392 -36.17 8.36 14.56
N VAL A 393 -35.80 8.25 15.83
CA VAL A 393 -34.85 9.17 16.49
C VAL A 393 -33.45 8.59 16.37
N ARG A 394 -32.53 9.37 15.83
CA ARG A 394 -31.13 9.00 15.63
C ARG A 394 -30.19 9.89 16.43
N GLN A 395 -29.12 9.32 16.96
CA GLN A 395 -28.12 10.05 17.72
C GLN A 395 -27.05 10.60 16.76
N PRO A 396 -26.73 11.90 16.79
CA PRO A 396 -25.58 12.42 16.05
C PRO A 396 -24.29 11.96 16.74
N THR A 397 -23.41 11.29 16.00
CA THR A 397 -22.05 10.99 16.45
C THR A 397 -21.12 12.11 15.98
N THR A 398 -20.83 13.09 16.83
CA THR A 398 -19.76 14.06 16.56
C THR A 398 -18.44 13.41 16.93
N GLY A 399 -17.63 12.99 15.95
CA GLY A 399 -16.27 12.56 16.23
C GLY A 399 -15.30 13.72 16.39
N THR A 400 -14.12 13.40 16.91
CA THR A 400 -13.02 14.32 17.15
C THR A 400 -12.33 14.65 15.83
N ARG A 401 -12.02 15.93 15.59
CA ARG A 401 -11.17 16.31 14.44
C ARG A 401 -9.72 16.44 14.88
N TYR A 402 -8.83 15.63 14.32
CA TYR A 402 -7.39 15.76 14.47
C TYR A 402 -6.84 16.67 13.38
N LEU A 403 -6.37 17.85 13.75
CA LEU A 403 -5.73 18.80 12.83
C LEU A 403 -4.23 18.77 13.07
N PHE A 404 -3.46 18.32 12.08
CA PHE A 404 -2.00 18.31 12.14
C PHE A 404 -1.42 19.50 11.40
N VAL A 405 -0.55 20.25 12.07
CA VAL A 405 0.16 21.39 11.49
C VAL A 405 1.65 21.07 11.57
N ILE A 406 2.26 20.76 10.42
CA ILE A 406 3.58 20.12 10.35
C ILE A 406 4.60 21.00 9.63
N ASP A 407 5.73 21.25 10.29
CA ASP A 407 6.90 21.89 9.68
C ASP A 407 7.67 20.91 8.79
N SER A 408 7.87 21.26 7.51
CA SER A 408 8.60 20.42 6.55
C SER A 408 10.00 20.95 6.17
N SER A 409 10.70 21.64 7.08
CA SER A 409 12.01 22.26 6.80
C SER A 409 13.10 21.31 6.24
N GLY A 410 14.05 21.86 5.45
CA GLY A 410 14.93 21.09 4.55
C GLY A 410 16.38 20.85 4.99
N SER A 411 16.62 19.99 5.98
CA SER A 411 17.96 19.51 6.35
C SER A 411 18.02 17.97 6.37
N HIS A 412 19.20 17.36 6.26
CA HIS A 412 19.38 15.90 6.39
C HIS A 412 18.89 15.39 7.76
N ALA A 413 19.11 16.18 8.82
CA ALA A 413 18.54 15.94 10.15
C ALA A 413 17.01 16.15 10.19
N ALA A 414 16.44 16.92 9.26
CA ALA A 414 14.99 17.12 9.16
C ALA A 414 14.27 15.93 8.48
N GLN A 415 14.95 15.21 7.58
CA GLN A 415 14.39 14.02 6.94
C GLN A 415 14.19 12.86 7.93
N GLU A 416 15.17 12.64 8.82
CA GLU A 416 15.05 11.62 9.86
C GLU A 416 14.00 11.99 10.92
N ARG A 417 13.94 13.27 11.32
CA ARG A 417 12.87 13.81 12.18
C ARG A 417 11.49 13.63 11.55
N MET A 418 11.35 13.94 10.26
CA MET A 418 10.10 13.74 9.52
C MET A 418 9.68 12.27 9.46
N ARG A 419 10.63 11.33 9.38
CA ARG A 419 10.36 9.89 9.44
C ARG A 419 9.74 9.49 10.78
N LEU A 420 10.30 10.00 11.89
CA LEU A 420 9.76 9.78 13.24
C LEU A 420 8.37 10.40 13.41
N VAL A 421 8.18 11.63 12.94
CA VAL A 421 6.89 12.33 12.93
C VAL A 421 5.82 11.55 12.16
N LYS A 422 6.13 11.06 10.96
CA LYS A 422 5.20 10.25 10.16
C LYS A 422 4.82 8.96 10.88
N GLY A 423 5.79 8.30 11.52
CA GLY A 423 5.56 7.09 12.31
C GLY A 423 4.68 7.33 13.54
N ALA A 424 4.98 8.38 14.31
CA ALA A 424 4.22 8.76 15.49
C ALA A 424 2.78 9.16 15.13
N ALA A 425 2.59 10.08 14.17
CA ALA A 425 1.27 10.56 13.77
C ALA A 425 0.39 9.46 13.14
N SER A 426 0.98 8.58 12.33
CA SER A 426 0.25 7.42 11.78
C SER A 426 -0.16 6.43 12.87
N SER A 427 0.71 6.19 13.85
CA SER A 427 0.39 5.35 15.02
C SER A 427 -0.73 5.98 15.86
N LEU A 428 -0.70 7.29 16.07
CA LEU A 428 -1.74 8.03 16.78
C LEU A 428 -3.11 7.82 16.13
N LEU A 429 -3.18 8.08 14.82
CA LEU A 429 -4.42 7.94 14.07
C LEU A 429 -4.89 6.49 14.08
N THR A 430 -4.00 5.53 13.87
CA THR A 430 -4.36 4.10 13.89
C THR A 430 -4.95 3.67 15.25
N ARG A 431 -4.46 4.24 16.37
CA ARG A 431 -4.93 3.91 17.72
C ARG A 431 -6.15 4.72 18.18
N SER A 432 -6.25 5.98 17.75
CA SER A 432 -7.18 6.96 18.35
C SER A 432 -8.36 7.30 17.46
N PHE A 433 -8.24 7.10 16.15
CA PHE A 433 -9.24 7.44 15.14
C PHE A 433 -10.40 6.45 15.19
N LYS A 434 -11.57 6.94 15.57
CA LYS A 434 -12.81 6.18 15.72
C LYS A 434 -13.82 6.58 14.65
N ASN A 435 -14.92 5.82 14.58
CA ASN A 435 -16.03 6.14 13.69
C ASN A 435 -16.59 7.54 13.97
N GLY A 436 -16.53 8.41 12.97
CA GLY A 436 -16.96 9.80 13.04
C GLY A 436 -15.83 10.80 13.25
N ASP A 437 -14.62 10.36 13.58
CA ASP A 437 -13.43 11.22 13.70
C ASP A 437 -12.99 11.71 12.31
N GLU A 438 -12.34 12.87 12.28
CA GLU A 438 -11.82 13.50 11.07
C GLU A 438 -10.33 13.79 11.22
N ALA A 439 -9.58 13.72 10.13
CA ALA A 439 -8.17 14.09 10.08
C ALA A 439 -7.96 15.14 8.99
N ALA A 440 -7.22 16.20 9.32
CA ALA A 440 -6.79 17.24 8.39
C ALA A 440 -5.31 17.52 8.59
N ILE A 441 -4.61 17.84 7.50
CA ILE A 441 -3.16 18.06 7.54
C ILE A 441 -2.82 19.35 6.80
N ILE A 442 -2.14 20.25 7.52
CA ILE A 442 -1.55 21.48 7.01
C ILE A 442 -0.04 21.33 7.08
N VAL A 443 0.64 21.58 5.97
CA VAL A 443 2.10 21.61 5.90
C VAL A 443 2.52 23.01 5.51
N PHE A 444 3.60 23.50 6.10
CA PHE A 444 4.15 24.80 5.77
C PHE A 444 5.57 24.70 5.25
N ARG A 445 5.82 25.35 4.10
CA ARG A 445 7.06 25.26 3.33
C ARG A 445 7.32 26.57 2.56
N GLY A 446 8.57 27.01 2.55
CA GLY A 446 8.98 28.17 1.75
C GLY A 446 8.38 29.46 2.31
N THR A 447 7.49 30.11 1.56
CA THR A 447 6.82 31.35 1.95
C THR A 447 5.33 31.17 2.27
N ALA A 448 4.77 29.96 2.16
CA ALA A 448 3.35 29.72 2.39
C ALA A 448 3.04 28.43 3.18
N ALA A 449 1.87 28.40 3.82
CA ALA A 449 1.25 27.19 4.33
C ALA A 449 0.26 26.64 3.29
N GLN A 450 0.15 25.31 3.22
CA GLN A 450 -0.73 24.61 2.30
C GLN A 450 -1.47 23.49 3.03
N VAL A 451 -2.76 23.34 2.73
CA VAL A 451 -3.54 22.17 3.15
C VAL A 451 -3.15 21.00 2.26
N VAL A 452 -2.58 19.96 2.86
CA VAL A 452 -2.20 18.72 2.18
C VAL A 452 -3.33 17.70 2.22
N LEU A 453 -4.13 17.75 3.28
CA LEU A 453 -5.32 16.91 3.44
C LEU A 453 -6.47 17.74 4.01
N GLU A 454 -7.52 17.87 3.22
CA GLU A 454 -8.81 18.38 3.69
C GLU A 454 -9.44 17.40 4.71
N PRO A 455 -10.29 17.86 5.65
CA PRO A 455 -10.89 16.99 6.67
C PRO A 455 -11.52 15.73 6.08
N THR A 456 -10.89 14.58 6.35
CA THR A 456 -11.37 13.27 5.91
C THR A 456 -11.75 12.40 7.09
N ARG A 457 -12.79 11.58 6.90
CA ARG A 457 -13.22 10.54 7.85
C ARG A 457 -12.59 9.19 7.56
N THR A 458 -11.70 9.11 6.57
CA THR A 458 -11.07 7.85 6.20
C THR A 458 -9.65 7.81 6.77
N LEU A 459 -9.43 6.86 7.67
CA LEU A 459 -8.11 6.60 8.23
C LEU A 459 -7.05 6.30 7.15
N PRO A 460 -7.35 5.52 6.08
CA PRO A 460 -6.37 5.26 5.03
C PRO A 460 -5.91 6.52 4.29
N GLU A 461 -6.82 7.44 3.91
CA GLU A 461 -6.41 8.69 3.24
C GLU A 461 -5.56 9.56 4.17
N ALA A 462 -5.88 9.58 5.46
CA ALA A 462 -5.07 10.29 6.45
C ALA A 462 -3.66 9.70 6.56
N ILE A 463 -3.53 8.38 6.68
CA ILE A 463 -2.23 7.69 6.72
C ILE A 463 -1.44 7.92 5.42
N THR A 464 -2.08 7.77 4.26
CA THR A 464 -1.44 8.03 2.96
C THR A 464 -0.93 9.46 2.85
N ALA A 465 -1.69 10.45 3.31
CA ALA A 465 -1.24 11.84 3.31
C ALA A 465 0.01 12.06 4.17
N PHE A 466 0.17 11.33 5.29
CA PHE A 466 1.41 11.31 6.07
C PHE A 466 2.58 10.68 5.31
N GLU A 467 2.38 9.61 4.57
CA GLU A 467 3.45 8.94 3.80
C GLU A 467 4.05 9.89 2.75
N TYR A 468 3.23 10.70 2.08
CA TYR A 468 3.63 11.58 0.99
C TYR A 468 3.92 13.03 1.39
N LEU A 469 4.05 13.35 2.69
CA LEU A 469 4.38 14.73 3.08
C LEU A 469 5.69 15.18 2.41
N PRO A 470 5.69 16.36 1.75
CA PRO A 470 6.86 16.89 1.07
C PRO A 470 7.97 17.24 2.09
N THR A 471 9.24 17.21 1.66
CA THR A 471 10.38 17.65 2.48
C THR A 471 11.12 18.81 1.81
N GLY A 472 11.55 19.82 2.59
CA GLY A 472 12.36 20.96 2.13
C GLY A 472 11.75 22.34 2.41
N GLY A 473 12.57 23.40 2.56
CA GLY A 473 12.13 24.81 2.52
C GLY A 473 12.30 25.64 3.80
N ARG A 474 11.89 26.93 3.74
CA ARG A 474 11.78 27.89 4.86
C ARG A 474 10.47 27.69 5.64
N THR A 475 10.36 28.28 6.83
CA THR A 475 9.31 28.00 7.83
C THR A 475 8.37 29.21 8.06
N PRO A 476 7.22 29.30 7.36
CA PRO A 476 6.23 30.37 7.52
C PRO A 476 5.17 30.00 8.59
N LEU A 477 5.60 29.94 9.85
CA LEU A 477 4.79 29.46 10.98
C LEU A 477 3.53 30.29 11.23
N ALA A 478 3.61 31.62 11.16
CA ALA A 478 2.47 32.52 11.37
C ALA A 478 1.33 32.24 10.37
N HIS A 479 1.67 32.02 9.09
CA HIS A 479 0.71 31.68 8.05
C HIS A 479 0.05 30.30 8.28
N ALA A 480 0.81 29.32 8.78
CA ALA A 480 0.27 28.00 9.09
C ALA A 480 -0.78 28.04 10.21
N LEU A 481 -0.50 28.81 11.26
CA LEU A 481 -1.44 29.00 12.38
C LEU A 481 -2.67 29.79 11.95
N ASP A 482 -2.51 30.79 11.08
CA ASP A 482 -3.65 31.55 10.54
C ASP A 482 -4.59 30.65 9.71
N LEU A 483 -4.01 29.85 8.81
CA LEU A 483 -4.76 28.88 8.01
C LEU A 483 -5.46 27.83 8.88
N ALA A 484 -4.81 27.38 9.96
CA ALA A 484 -5.36 26.39 10.88
C ALA A 484 -6.65 26.88 11.55
N GLN A 485 -6.80 28.19 11.83
CA GLN A 485 -8.01 28.75 12.45
C GLN A 485 -9.28 28.46 11.63
N ASN A 486 -9.18 28.36 10.30
CA ASN A 486 -10.31 28.06 9.41
C ASN A 486 -10.82 26.61 9.54
N TYR A 487 -10.04 25.73 10.17
CA TYR A 487 -10.33 24.30 10.30
C TYR A 487 -10.70 23.88 11.72
N LEU A 488 -10.63 24.81 12.69
CA LEU A 488 -10.95 24.55 14.09
C LEU A 488 -12.46 24.37 14.31
N THR A 489 -12.79 23.39 15.15
CA THR A 489 -14.12 23.14 15.69
C THR A 489 -14.00 22.99 17.21
N PRO A 490 -15.10 23.07 17.98
CA PRO A 490 -15.06 22.82 19.43
C PRO A 490 -14.53 21.43 19.80
N ALA A 491 -14.59 20.45 18.88
CA ALA A 491 -14.11 19.08 19.06
C ALA A 491 -12.77 18.83 18.34
N THR A 492 -12.02 19.88 18.01
CA THR A 492 -10.71 19.76 17.36
C THR A 492 -9.60 19.54 18.38
N VAL A 493 -8.75 18.56 18.10
CA VAL A 493 -7.44 18.36 18.72
C VAL A 493 -6.39 18.82 17.70
N LEU A 494 -5.66 19.88 18.03
CA LEU A 494 -4.59 20.44 17.21
C LEU A 494 -3.25 19.82 17.62
N VAL A 495 -2.53 19.24 16.67
CA VAL A 495 -1.17 18.72 16.88
C VAL A 495 -0.21 19.56 16.03
N LEU A 496 0.58 20.41 16.68
CA LEU A 496 1.55 21.30 16.05
C LEU A 496 2.96 20.72 16.18
N LEU A 497 3.64 20.53 15.06
CA LEU A 497 5.01 20.02 15.03
C LEU A 497 5.91 21.08 14.40
N THR A 498 6.83 21.64 15.18
CA THR A 498 7.65 22.79 14.74
C THR A 498 8.99 22.85 15.45
N ASP A 499 9.98 23.48 14.80
CA ASP A 499 11.28 23.83 15.40
C ASP A 499 11.30 25.29 15.93
N GLY A 500 10.17 26.00 15.87
CA GLY A 500 10.03 27.37 16.36
C GLY A 500 10.75 28.44 15.51
N ARG A 501 11.31 28.09 14.35
CA ARG A 501 12.02 29.07 13.50
C ARG A 501 11.03 29.84 12.61
N ALA A 502 10.30 30.80 13.15
CA ALA A 502 9.48 31.70 12.32
C ALA A 502 10.38 32.63 11.46
N ASN A 503 10.45 32.36 10.16
CA ASN A 503 11.40 33.03 9.25
C ASN A 503 10.72 33.87 8.15
N VAL A 504 9.38 33.96 8.17
CA VAL A 504 8.54 34.64 7.18
C VAL A 504 7.39 35.32 7.93
N SER A 505 7.29 36.65 7.83
CA SER A 505 6.19 37.46 8.37
C SER A 505 5.01 37.49 7.40
N LEU A 506 3.80 37.65 7.93
CA LEU A 506 2.57 37.90 7.17
C LEU A 506 2.41 39.39 6.78
N GLY A 507 3.23 40.28 7.34
CA GLY A 507 3.25 41.74 7.12
C GLY A 507 4.67 42.32 7.11
N GLU A 508 4.89 43.47 7.77
CA GLU A 508 6.21 44.12 7.94
C GLU A 508 6.78 43.99 9.37
N GLY A 509 6.24 43.07 10.19
CA GLY A 509 6.60 42.89 11.60
C GLY A 509 7.65 41.81 11.87
N ASP A 510 7.92 41.55 13.15
CA ASP A 510 8.75 40.41 13.57
C ASP A 510 7.98 39.09 13.39
N PRO A 511 8.41 38.17 12.50
CA PRO A 511 7.72 36.92 12.22
C PRO A 511 7.42 36.07 13.47
N TRP A 512 8.25 36.16 14.50
CA TRP A 512 8.06 35.40 15.74
C TRP A 512 6.94 35.99 16.60
N GLN A 513 6.89 37.32 16.75
CA GLN A 513 5.83 37.98 17.51
C GLN A 513 4.46 37.76 16.85
N GLU A 514 4.38 37.84 15.53
CA GLU A 514 3.15 37.56 14.78
C GLU A 514 2.65 36.11 15.01
N ALA A 515 3.56 35.13 15.00
CA ALA A 515 3.21 33.74 15.27
C ALA A 515 2.64 33.55 16.68
N LEU A 516 3.21 34.22 17.69
CA LEU A 516 2.71 34.19 19.07
C LEU A 516 1.35 34.86 19.20
N GLU A 517 1.13 35.99 18.53
CA GLU A 517 -0.17 36.68 18.54
C GLU A 517 -1.28 35.80 17.95
N ILE A 518 -1.03 35.11 16.83
CA ILE A 518 -2.00 34.21 16.20
C ILE A 518 -2.22 32.97 17.08
N ALA A 519 -1.14 32.40 17.62
CA ALA A 519 -1.22 31.25 18.53
C ALA A 519 -2.10 31.55 19.75
N SER A 520 -2.02 32.76 20.32
CA SER A 520 -2.83 33.17 21.48
C SER A 520 -4.35 33.19 21.22
N ARG A 521 -4.76 33.19 19.95
CA ARG A 521 -6.18 33.20 19.54
C ARG A 521 -6.75 31.78 19.40
N ILE A 522 -5.89 30.75 19.31
CA ILE A 522 -6.31 29.35 19.19
C ILE A 522 -6.74 28.84 20.56
N LYS A 523 -8.05 28.58 20.72
CA LYS A 523 -8.67 28.09 21.96
C LYS A 523 -9.25 26.68 21.78
N THR A 524 -8.39 25.73 21.45
CA THR A 524 -8.74 24.30 21.31
C THR A 524 -7.75 23.45 22.07
N THR A 525 -8.08 22.19 22.31
CA THR A 525 -7.10 21.22 22.83
C THR A 525 -5.93 21.15 21.86
N ALA A 526 -4.71 21.41 22.34
CA ALA A 526 -3.53 21.49 21.51
C ALA A 526 -2.34 20.75 22.14
N LEU A 527 -1.54 20.12 21.28
CA LEU A 527 -0.28 19.46 21.61
C LEU A 527 0.81 20.06 20.72
N VAL A 528 1.88 20.58 21.32
CA VAL A 528 3.06 21.09 20.62
C VAL A 528 4.19 20.08 20.75
N VAL A 529 4.63 19.56 19.61
CA VAL A 529 5.77 18.66 19.50
C VAL A 529 6.99 19.47 19.10
N ASP A 530 7.98 19.49 19.98
CA ASP A 530 9.25 20.14 19.74
C ASP A 530 10.13 19.29 18.83
N THR A 531 10.51 19.84 17.68
CA THR A 531 11.42 19.20 16.73
C THR A 531 12.82 19.83 16.72
N GLU A 532 13.14 20.75 17.65
CA GLU A 532 14.49 21.35 17.79
C GLU A 532 15.57 20.27 18.04
N ASN A 533 16.76 20.47 17.49
CA ASN A 533 17.89 19.56 17.74
C ASN A 533 18.57 19.92 19.07
N SER A 534 19.01 18.91 19.82
CA SER A 534 19.49 19.04 21.21
C SER A 534 20.73 19.94 21.41
N ALA A 535 21.47 20.26 20.34
CA ALA A 535 22.67 21.11 20.38
C ALA A 535 22.40 22.62 20.25
N GLU A 536 21.22 23.06 19.80
CA GLU A 536 20.86 24.48 19.58
C GLU A 536 19.40 24.76 20.02
N ARG A 537 19.08 24.52 21.30
CA ARG A 537 17.72 24.79 21.81
C ARG A 537 17.46 26.28 21.99
N LEU A 538 16.55 26.84 21.19
CA LEU A 538 16.08 28.22 21.29
C LEU A 538 14.86 28.33 22.23
N GLY A 539 14.23 27.19 22.57
CA GLY A 539 13.13 27.12 23.54
C GLY A 539 11.81 27.71 23.02
N ARG A 540 11.73 27.92 21.70
CA ARG A 540 10.60 28.59 21.03
C ARG A 540 9.33 27.74 20.97
N PRO A 541 9.38 26.43 20.68
CA PRO A 541 8.18 25.57 20.74
C PRO A 541 7.54 25.52 22.13
N ARG A 542 8.34 25.63 23.20
CA ARG A 542 7.83 25.70 24.57
C ARG A 542 7.06 27.00 24.85
N GLN A 543 7.56 28.13 24.36
CA GLN A 543 6.84 29.42 24.45
C GLN A 543 5.51 29.39 23.68
N LEU A 544 5.48 28.75 22.50
CA LEU A 544 4.24 28.51 21.75
C LEU A 544 3.23 27.70 22.55
N ALA A 545 3.69 26.62 23.18
CA ALA A 545 2.83 25.78 24.02
C ALA A 545 2.22 26.57 25.19
N GLU A 546 3.01 27.40 25.86
CA GLU A 546 2.55 28.26 26.97
C GLU A 546 1.49 29.27 26.51
N VAL A 547 1.70 29.91 25.36
CA VAL A 547 0.75 30.89 24.80
C VAL A 547 -0.56 30.24 24.34
N MET A 548 -0.50 29.01 23.83
CA MET A 548 -1.68 28.24 23.40
C MET A 548 -2.37 27.49 24.54
N ALA A 549 -1.80 27.51 25.75
CA ALA A 549 -2.18 26.60 26.84
C ALA A 549 -2.19 25.11 26.41
N ALA A 550 -1.22 24.75 25.56
CA ALA A 550 -1.05 23.42 24.98
C ALA A 550 -0.09 22.55 25.80
N GLU A 551 -0.23 21.23 25.67
CA GLU A 551 0.78 20.31 26.19
C GLU A 551 2.05 20.37 25.33
N TYR A 552 3.23 20.19 25.94
CA TYR A 552 4.53 20.26 25.27
C TYR A 552 5.27 18.92 25.41
N VAL A 553 5.70 18.36 24.27
CA VAL A 553 6.44 17.09 24.22
C VAL A 553 7.64 17.22 23.29
N GLY A 554 8.81 16.75 23.72
CA GLY A 554 10.01 16.66 22.87
C GLY A 554 9.97 15.47 21.92
N LEU A 555 10.51 15.62 20.71
CA LEU A 555 10.54 14.54 19.70
C LEU A 555 11.29 13.29 20.17
N GLU A 556 12.34 13.44 20.98
CA GLU A 556 13.07 12.32 21.60
C GLU A 556 12.20 11.47 22.54
N ASN A 557 11.15 12.05 23.12
CA ASN A 557 10.23 11.34 24.01
C ASN A 557 9.08 10.68 23.23
N LEU A 558 9.01 10.87 21.90
CA LEU A 558 7.99 10.25 21.03
C LEU A 558 8.40 8.89 20.48
N GLU A 559 9.64 8.42 20.71
CA GLU A 559 10.09 7.08 20.28
C GLU A 559 9.33 5.96 21.01
N SER A 560 8.77 6.27 22.18
CA SER A 560 7.79 5.48 22.90
C SER A 560 6.40 5.78 22.33
N SER A 561 5.82 4.84 21.57
CA SER A 561 4.46 4.98 20.99
C SER A 561 3.34 5.17 22.01
N ASP A 562 3.65 5.02 23.30
CA ASP A 562 2.69 5.07 24.40
C ASP A 562 2.57 6.47 25.00
N ASP A 563 3.60 7.33 24.95
CA ASP A 563 3.57 8.65 25.59
C ASP A 563 2.66 9.67 24.87
N MET A 564 2.63 9.68 23.54
CA MET A 564 1.72 10.54 22.78
C MET A 564 0.25 10.13 22.91
N VAL A 565 0.03 8.82 23.09
CA VAL A 565 -1.30 8.25 23.33
C VAL A 565 -1.74 8.52 24.77
N LEU A 566 -0.84 8.42 25.75
CA LEU A 566 -1.07 8.78 27.16
C LEU A 566 -1.40 10.26 27.32
N ALA A 567 -0.61 11.14 26.69
CA ALA A 567 -0.87 12.58 26.59
C ALA A 567 -2.30 12.84 26.10
N LEU A 568 -2.67 12.31 24.93
CA LEU A 568 -4.00 12.54 24.33
C LEU A 568 -5.16 11.77 25.00
N GLN A 569 -4.90 10.65 25.70
CA GLN A 569 -5.91 9.92 26.47
C GLN A 569 -6.24 10.60 27.81
N GLN A 570 -5.29 11.30 28.43
CA GLN A 570 -5.56 12.12 29.62
C GLN A 570 -6.54 13.27 29.32
N PHE A 571 -6.65 13.71 28.05
CA PHE A 571 -7.59 14.75 27.60
C PHE A 571 -9.00 14.25 27.24
N ARG A 572 -9.24 12.91 27.19
CA ARG A 572 -10.57 12.33 26.91
C ARG A 572 -11.45 12.13 28.16
N GLY A 573 -10.96 12.56 29.33
CA GLY A 573 -11.62 12.45 30.63
C GLY A 573 -12.58 13.58 30.93
#